data_AF-A0A7L4ZQ15-F1
#
_entry.id   AF-A0A7L4ZQ15-F1
#
_cell.length_a   1.000
_cell.length_b   1.000
_cell.length_c   1.000
_cell.angle_alpha   90.00
_cell.angle_beta   90.00
_cell.angle_gamma   90.00
#
_symmetry.space_group_name_H-M   'P 1'
#
loop_
_entity.id
_entity.type
_entity.pdbx_description
1 polymer ?
#
loop_
_entity_poly.entity_id
_entity_poly.type
_entity_poly.pdbx_seq_one_letter_code
_entity_poly.pdbx_strand_id
1 'polypeptide(L)'
;MASTDSITDSITTWNNMRLKNLEEIKNLFTNTGNHFSLSLGNTSICSHKLHVYFAYSDGALQFYAIPSDSDERNKERPVEDLALFSIPLSTQMTKILSENPADEKYIDWINNWCNDSIRNNWLDNVSKNGNVIQAFVINTADFMMNTTHKCYLALRPTSENENIYMIDLVVENTKTNDILNAGSGETEGGIEPQFRDMARPVPPFGQEGHLSTEATNFGLLGSLGIN
;
A
#
# COMPACT_ATOMS: atom_id res chain seq x y z
N MET A 1 -4.00 1.17 -23.10
CA MET A 1 -4.75 0.88 -21.86
C MET A 1 -4.85 -0.62 -21.77
N ALA A 2 -4.47 -1.20 -20.63
CA ALA A 2 -4.67 -2.64 -20.39
C ALA A 2 -6.19 -2.93 -20.37
N SER A 3 -6.63 -4.08 -20.89
CA SER A 3 -8.05 -4.47 -20.77
C SER A 3 -8.37 -4.80 -19.32
N THR A 4 -9.62 -4.62 -18.90
CA THR A 4 -10.05 -4.95 -17.54
C THR A 4 -9.78 -6.42 -17.19
N ASP A 5 -9.98 -7.33 -18.14
CA ASP A 5 -9.63 -8.76 -18.01
C ASP A 5 -8.15 -8.95 -17.61
N SER A 6 -7.24 -8.19 -18.24
CA SER A 6 -5.82 -8.26 -17.91
C SER A 6 -5.49 -7.72 -16.51
N ILE A 7 -6.29 -6.80 -15.97
CA ILE A 7 -6.10 -6.28 -14.60
C ILE A 7 -6.52 -7.33 -13.57
N THR A 8 -7.72 -7.91 -13.72
CA THR A 8 -8.22 -8.95 -12.83
C THR A 8 -7.35 -10.20 -12.84
N ASP A 9 -6.86 -10.58 -14.02
CA ASP A 9 -5.91 -11.69 -14.16
C ASP A 9 -4.62 -11.41 -13.43
N SER A 10 -4.10 -10.17 -13.51
CA SER A 10 -2.87 -9.78 -12.82
C SER A 10 -3.02 -9.76 -11.29
N ILE A 11 -4.15 -9.28 -10.78
CA ILE A 11 -4.48 -9.28 -9.33
C ILE A 11 -4.63 -10.72 -8.82
N THR A 12 -5.33 -11.57 -9.58
CA THR A 12 -5.51 -13.00 -9.26
C THR A 12 -4.19 -13.75 -9.31
N THR A 13 -3.33 -13.45 -10.27
CA THR A 13 -1.99 -14.03 -10.39
C THR A 13 -1.15 -13.69 -9.17
N TRP A 14 -1.12 -12.42 -8.75
CA TRP A 14 -0.46 -12.02 -7.51
C TRP A 14 -1.02 -12.78 -6.29
N ASN A 15 -2.35 -12.87 -6.16
CA ASN A 15 -2.98 -13.59 -5.06
C ASN A 15 -2.54 -15.06 -4.97
N ASN A 16 -2.40 -15.73 -6.12
CA ASN A 16 -1.94 -17.11 -6.17
C ASN A 16 -0.45 -17.24 -5.82
N MET A 17 0.38 -16.32 -6.30
CA MET A 17 1.82 -16.30 -6.06
C MET A 17 2.14 -16.01 -4.60
N ARG A 18 1.53 -14.96 -4.03
CA ARG A 18 1.81 -14.46 -2.68
C ARG A 18 1.60 -15.50 -1.58
N LEU A 19 0.78 -16.52 -1.85
CA LEU A 19 0.40 -17.58 -0.92
C LEU A 19 1.24 -18.87 -1.04
N LYS A 20 1.99 -19.05 -2.12
CA LYS A 20 2.57 -20.37 -2.46
C LYS A 20 4.06 -20.36 -2.75
N ASN A 21 4.65 -19.22 -3.14
CA ASN A 21 6.04 -19.19 -3.60
C ASN A 21 6.89 -18.13 -2.89
N LEU A 22 7.25 -18.38 -1.63
CA LEU A 22 7.99 -17.45 -0.80
C LEU A 22 9.33 -17.02 -1.40
N GLU A 23 10.10 -17.96 -1.97
CA GLU A 23 11.40 -17.64 -2.57
C GLU A 23 11.25 -16.82 -3.85
N GLU A 24 10.22 -17.07 -4.66
CA GLU A 24 9.91 -16.22 -5.81
C GLU A 24 9.49 -14.81 -5.37
N ILE A 25 8.71 -14.66 -4.29
CA ILE A 25 8.33 -13.35 -3.74
C ILE A 25 9.55 -12.59 -3.20
N LYS A 26 10.46 -13.27 -2.49
CA LYS A 26 11.71 -12.65 -2.02
C LYS A 26 12.53 -12.13 -3.20
N ASN A 27 12.71 -12.95 -4.23
CA ASN A 27 13.41 -12.55 -5.45
C ASN A 27 12.71 -11.38 -6.16
N LEU A 28 11.38 -11.41 -6.23
CA LEU A 28 10.58 -10.36 -6.84
C LEU A 28 10.78 -9.02 -6.12
N PHE A 29 10.66 -9.00 -4.79
CA PHE A 29 10.86 -7.76 -4.01
C PHE A 29 12.31 -7.27 -3.99
N THR A 30 13.30 -8.14 -4.16
CA THR A 30 14.70 -7.72 -4.33
C THR A 30 14.94 -7.02 -5.67
N ASN A 31 14.19 -7.40 -6.70
CA ASN A 31 14.33 -6.83 -8.05
C ASN A 31 13.35 -5.69 -8.36
N THR A 32 12.49 -5.35 -7.41
CA THR A 32 11.48 -4.30 -7.55
C THR A 32 11.85 -3.11 -6.67
N GLY A 33 11.52 -1.90 -7.09
CA GLY A 33 11.67 -0.74 -6.23
C GLY A 33 10.64 -0.68 -5.10
N ASN A 34 10.81 0.28 -4.19
CA ASN A 34 9.93 0.46 -3.02
C ASN A 34 8.95 1.61 -3.13
N HIS A 35 8.87 2.34 -4.24
CA HIS A 35 8.01 3.52 -4.22
C HIS A 35 7.27 3.75 -5.51
N PHE A 36 6.13 4.41 -5.39
CA PHE A 36 5.33 4.87 -6.50
C PHE A 36 4.90 6.31 -6.30
N SER A 37 4.43 6.94 -7.36
CA SER A 37 3.95 8.32 -7.32
C SER A 37 2.44 8.37 -7.47
N LEU A 38 1.80 9.17 -6.62
CA LEU A 38 0.38 9.47 -6.66
C LEU A 38 0.18 10.98 -6.79
N SER A 39 -0.68 11.40 -7.73
CA SER A 39 -1.08 12.80 -7.87
C SER A 39 -2.61 12.85 -7.92
N LEU A 40 -3.22 13.62 -7.03
CA LEU A 40 -4.66 13.86 -7.06
C LEU A 40 -4.98 15.06 -7.95
N GLY A 41 -6.09 15.03 -8.66
CA GLY A 41 -6.60 16.17 -9.46
C GLY A 41 -6.24 16.18 -10.95
N ASN A 42 -5.13 15.56 -11.36
CA ASN A 42 -4.78 15.40 -12.79
C ASN A 42 -5.37 14.12 -13.40
N THR A 43 -5.55 13.10 -12.57
CA THR A 43 -6.33 11.89 -12.81
C THR A 43 -7.61 12.06 -12.01
N SER A 44 -8.77 11.62 -12.52
CA SER A 44 -10.12 11.81 -11.93
C SER A 44 -10.34 11.23 -10.51
N ILE A 45 -9.26 10.94 -9.80
CA ILE A 45 -9.15 10.43 -8.46
C ILE A 45 -9.36 11.59 -7.48
N CYS A 46 -10.62 11.87 -7.16
CA CYS A 46 -11.01 12.72 -6.05
C CYS A 46 -11.81 11.87 -5.07
N SER A 47 -11.11 11.05 -4.28
CA SER A 47 -11.71 10.29 -3.20
C SER A 47 -10.92 10.51 -1.93
N HIS A 48 -11.57 10.35 -0.77
CA HIS A 48 -10.93 10.43 0.53
C HIS A 48 -10.11 9.17 0.85
N LYS A 49 -10.37 8.07 0.15
CA LYS A 49 -9.64 6.82 0.31
C LYS A 49 -9.45 6.12 -1.03
N LEU A 50 -8.31 5.48 -1.19
CA LEU A 50 -7.99 4.62 -2.33
C LEU A 50 -7.74 3.21 -1.84
N HIS A 51 -8.25 2.22 -2.56
CA HIS A 51 -7.74 0.86 -2.44
C HIS A 51 -6.68 0.67 -3.52
N VAL A 52 -5.49 0.23 -3.12
CA VAL A 52 -4.33 0.03 -3.99
C VAL A 52 -3.95 -1.43 -3.98
N TYR A 53 -4.28 -2.15 -5.04
CA TYR A 53 -4.05 -3.58 -5.22
C TYR A 53 -2.69 -3.88 -5.79
N PHE A 54 -2.02 -4.87 -5.20
CA PHE A 54 -0.89 -5.56 -5.80
C PHE A 54 -1.37 -6.43 -6.94
N ALA A 55 -0.63 -6.39 -8.03
CA ALA A 55 -0.85 -7.21 -9.21
C ALA A 55 0.48 -7.62 -9.81
N TYR A 56 0.48 -8.76 -10.49
CA TYR A 56 1.66 -9.30 -11.15
C TYR A 56 1.33 -9.64 -12.60
N SER A 57 2.03 -9.00 -13.53
CA SER A 57 1.93 -9.25 -14.97
C SER A 57 3.33 -9.21 -15.57
N ASP A 58 3.57 -10.03 -16.58
CA ASP A 58 4.78 -9.96 -17.42
C ASP A 58 6.10 -9.95 -16.63
N GLY A 59 6.14 -10.69 -15.50
CA GLY A 59 7.34 -10.79 -14.67
C GLY A 59 7.55 -9.63 -13.68
N ALA A 60 6.62 -8.69 -13.59
CA ALA A 60 6.76 -7.48 -12.78
C ALA A 60 5.58 -7.25 -11.83
N LEU A 61 5.90 -6.69 -10.66
CA LEU A 61 4.89 -6.11 -9.77
C LEU A 61 4.43 -4.76 -10.28
N GLN A 62 3.13 -4.55 -10.18
CA GLN A 62 2.49 -3.27 -10.46
C GLN A 62 1.35 -3.04 -9.46
N PHE A 63 0.95 -1.78 -9.35
CA PHE A 63 -0.20 -1.42 -8.55
C PHE A 63 -1.36 -0.98 -9.42
N TYR A 64 -2.56 -1.33 -8.98
CA TYR A 64 -3.80 -0.75 -9.50
C TYR A 64 -4.53 -0.11 -8.36
N ALA A 65 -5.04 1.08 -8.58
CA ALA A 65 -5.79 1.76 -7.56
C ALA A 65 -7.18 2.13 -8.04
N ILE A 66 -8.09 2.21 -7.08
CA ILE A 66 -9.49 2.50 -7.26
C ILE A 66 -9.97 3.38 -6.11
N PRO A 67 -10.85 4.37 -6.36
CA PRO A 67 -11.56 5.07 -5.30
C PRO A 67 -12.35 4.08 -4.43
N SER A 68 -12.22 4.15 -3.10
CA SER A 68 -12.86 3.16 -2.20
C SER A 68 -14.39 3.11 -2.37
N ASP A 69 -15.00 4.26 -2.66
CA ASP A 69 -16.44 4.43 -2.93
C ASP A 69 -16.90 3.77 -4.24
N SER A 70 -15.97 3.49 -5.14
CA SER A 70 -16.20 2.72 -6.36
C SER A 70 -16.00 1.22 -6.17
N ASP A 71 -15.41 0.79 -5.06
CA ASP A 71 -14.98 -0.58 -4.79
C ASP A 71 -15.81 -1.27 -3.70
N GLU A 72 -17.02 -0.79 -3.39
CA GLU A 72 -17.83 -1.39 -2.34
C GLU A 72 -18.48 -2.71 -2.81
N ARG A 73 -18.35 -3.79 -2.04
CA ARG A 73 -18.88 -5.13 -2.38
C ARG A 73 -20.38 -5.18 -2.60
N ASN A 74 -21.12 -4.25 -2.00
CA ASN A 74 -22.58 -4.20 -2.10
C ASN A 74 -23.09 -3.50 -3.38
N LYS A 75 -22.18 -2.94 -4.18
CA LYS A 75 -22.49 -2.38 -5.49
C LYS A 75 -22.13 -3.45 -6.51
N GLU A 76 -23.08 -4.27 -6.93
CA GLU A 76 -22.90 -5.21 -8.04
C GLU A 76 -22.56 -4.41 -9.31
N ARG A 77 -21.28 -4.17 -9.53
CA ARG A 77 -20.74 -3.45 -10.67
C ARG A 77 -19.83 -4.39 -11.44
N PRO A 78 -20.00 -4.51 -12.77
CA PRO A 78 -18.99 -5.13 -13.62
C PRO A 78 -17.63 -4.48 -13.34
N VAL A 79 -16.56 -5.27 -13.38
CA VAL A 79 -15.20 -4.76 -13.18
C VAL A 79 -14.87 -3.70 -14.24
N GLU A 80 -15.47 -3.80 -15.44
CA GLU A 80 -15.32 -2.85 -16.54
C GLU A 80 -15.75 -1.42 -16.20
N ASP A 81 -16.69 -1.29 -15.24
CA ASP A 81 -17.21 0.00 -14.78
C ASP A 81 -16.38 0.59 -13.63
N LEU A 82 -15.36 -0.13 -13.16
CA LEU A 82 -14.48 0.34 -12.09
C LEU A 82 -13.47 1.35 -12.63
N ALA A 83 -13.34 2.48 -11.93
CA ALA A 83 -12.34 3.50 -12.22
C ALA A 83 -10.93 3.07 -11.76
N LEU A 84 -10.43 1.97 -12.33
CA LEU A 84 -9.11 1.42 -12.06
C LEU A 84 -8.04 2.20 -12.81
N PHE A 85 -6.97 2.55 -12.12
CA PHE A 85 -5.81 3.19 -12.72
C PHE A 85 -4.53 2.46 -12.32
N SER A 86 -3.67 2.24 -13.31
CA SER A 86 -2.35 1.64 -13.10
C SER A 86 -1.43 2.67 -12.45
N ILE A 87 -0.74 2.23 -11.40
CA ILE A 87 0.30 2.96 -10.72
C ILE A 87 1.60 2.17 -10.90
N PRO A 88 2.58 2.71 -11.65
CA PRO A 88 3.86 2.04 -11.80
C PRO A 88 4.65 2.10 -10.49
N LEU A 89 5.14 0.95 -10.06
CA LEU A 89 6.14 0.85 -9.00
C LEU A 89 7.52 1.21 -9.59
N SER A 90 8.37 1.84 -8.79
CA SER A 90 9.72 2.18 -9.22
C SER A 90 10.51 0.91 -9.58
N THR A 91 11.44 1.03 -10.51
CA THR A 91 12.34 -0.07 -10.89
C THR A 91 13.58 -0.16 -9.99
N GLN A 92 13.74 0.79 -9.07
CA GLN A 92 14.90 0.89 -8.21
C GLN A 92 14.49 1.10 -6.75
N MET A 93 15.20 0.38 -5.87
CA MET A 93 15.16 0.58 -4.43
C MET A 93 15.78 1.94 -4.07
N THR A 94 15.04 2.78 -3.36
CA THR A 94 15.53 4.10 -2.91
C THR A 94 15.55 4.15 -1.39
N LYS A 95 16.77 4.30 -0.85
CA LYS A 95 16.97 4.69 0.55
C LYS A 95 16.81 6.19 0.69
N ILE A 96 16.23 6.63 1.79
CA ILE A 96 16.12 8.05 2.11
C ILE A 96 17.15 8.39 3.19
N LEU A 97 17.74 9.57 3.04
CA LEU A 97 18.47 10.25 4.09
C LEU A 97 17.68 11.53 4.36
N SER A 98 17.40 11.83 5.62
CA SER A 98 16.97 13.19 5.98
C SER A 98 17.70 13.66 7.22
N GLU A 99 17.89 14.97 7.25
CA GLU A 99 18.55 15.69 8.32
C GLU A 99 17.54 16.16 9.38
N ASN A 100 16.24 15.90 9.18
CA ASN A 100 15.17 16.26 10.11
C ASN A 100 14.95 15.13 11.13
N PRO A 101 15.27 15.34 12.42
CA PRO A 101 15.09 14.32 13.45
C PRO A 101 13.62 13.89 13.63
N ALA A 102 12.65 14.75 13.29
CA ALA A 102 11.22 14.41 13.38
C ALA A 102 10.82 13.28 12.41
N ASP A 103 11.57 13.11 11.33
CA ASP A 103 11.29 12.15 10.26
C ASP A 103 12.08 10.83 10.43
N GLU A 104 13.04 10.78 11.35
CA GLU A 104 14.05 9.72 11.49
C GLU A 104 13.42 8.32 11.52
N LYS A 105 12.37 8.12 12.33
CA LYS A 105 11.70 6.81 12.41
C LYS A 105 11.06 6.37 11.09
N TYR A 106 10.47 7.29 10.31
CA TYR A 106 9.82 6.93 9.04
C TYR A 106 10.86 6.60 7.97
N ILE A 107 11.97 7.34 7.98
CA ILE A 107 13.13 7.08 7.13
C ILE A 107 13.71 5.70 7.46
N ASP A 108 13.85 5.36 8.74
CA ASP A 108 14.27 4.04 9.17
C ASP A 108 13.33 2.96 8.65
N TRP A 109 12.02 3.17 8.71
CA TRP A 109 11.06 2.18 8.18
C TRP A 109 11.21 1.98 6.67
N ILE A 110 11.42 3.04 5.90
CA ILE A 110 11.71 2.94 4.46
C ILE A 110 13.02 2.18 4.24
N ASN A 111 14.05 2.50 5.02
CA ASN A 111 15.37 1.89 4.90
C ASN A 111 15.38 0.42 5.36
N ASN A 112 14.48 0.03 6.28
CA ASN A 112 14.24 -1.35 6.68
C ASN A 112 13.69 -2.18 5.52
N TRP A 113 12.76 -1.62 4.72
CA TRP A 113 12.31 -2.28 3.48
C TRP A 113 13.48 -2.49 2.50
N CYS A 114 14.39 -1.51 2.40
CA CYS A 114 15.59 -1.58 1.58
C CYS A 114 16.65 -2.58 2.09
N ASN A 115 16.47 -3.21 3.24
CA ASN A 115 17.39 -4.17 3.81
C ASN A 115 16.89 -5.59 3.57
N ASP A 116 17.58 -6.35 2.72
CA ASP A 116 17.19 -7.70 2.34
C ASP A 116 17.02 -8.65 3.54
N SER A 117 17.87 -8.54 4.57
CA SER A 117 17.77 -9.37 5.76
C SER A 117 16.46 -9.09 6.52
N ILE A 118 16.14 -7.80 6.71
CA ILE A 118 14.92 -7.37 7.43
C ILE A 118 13.68 -7.71 6.61
N ARG A 119 13.68 -7.39 5.31
CA ARG A 119 12.57 -7.67 4.39
C ARG A 119 12.29 -9.16 4.26
N ASN A 120 13.33 -10.00 4.13
CA ASN A 120 13.16 -11.44 4.03
C ASN A 120 12.68 -12.06 5.35
N ASN A 121 13.18 -11.58 6.50
CA ASN A 121 12.68 -12.01 7.80
C ASN A 121 11.18 -11.63 7.98
N TRP A 122 10.79 -10.43 7.56
CA TRP A 122 9.36 -10.04 7.54
C TRP A 122 8.54 -11.00 6.67
N LEU A 123 8.97 -11.28 5.43
CA LEU A 123 8.30 -12.21 4.51
C LEU A 123 8.17 -13.62 5.11
N ASP A 124 9.23 -14.13 5.76
CA ASP A 124 9.22 -15.43 6.43
C ASP A 124 8.20 -15.49 7.57
N ASN A 125 7.92 -14.37 8.23
CA ASN A 125 6.95 -14.29 9.31
C ASN A 125 5.52 -14.15 8.80
N VAL A 126 5.26 -13.29 7.79
CA VAL A 126 3.89 -13.09 7.28
C VAL A 126 3.41 -14.25 6.40
N SER A 127 4.30 -14.94 5.68
CA SER A 127 3.95 -16.06 4.81
C SER A 127 3.42 -17.27 5.59
N LYS A 128 3.94 -17.54 6.79
CA LYS A 128 3.43 -18.61 7.69
C LYS A 128 1.95 -18.45 8.02
N ASN A 129 1.46 -17.22 8.00
CA ASN A 129 0.07 -16.88 8.32
C ASN A 129 -0.76 -16.57 7.06
N GLY A 130 -0.22 -16.74 5.84
CA GLY A 130 -0.92 -16.38 4.60
C GLY A 130 -1.13 -14.87 4.40
N ASN A 131 -0.36 -14.06 5.14
CA ASN A 131 -0.59 -12.63 5.33
C ASN A 131 0.32 -11.74 4.47
N VAL A 132 0.91 -12.28 3.40
CA VAL A 132 1.57 -11.41 2.41
C VAL A 132 0.51 -10.51 1.78
N ILE A 133 0.78 -9.22 1.75
CA ILE A 133 -0.16 -8.17 1.34
C ILE A 133 -0.79 -8.40 -0.05
N GLN A 134 -2.08 -8.08 -0.21
CA GLN A 134 -2.77 -7.99 -1.52
C GLN A 134 -3.10 -6.55 -1.90
N ALA A 135 -3.34 -5.68 -0.94
CA ALA A 135 -3.83 -4.32 -1.14
C ALA A 135 -3.44 -3.40 0.02
N PHE A 136 -3.42 -2.11 -0.24
CA PHE A 136 -3.40 -1.05 0.76
C PHE A 136 -4.69 -0.24 0.72
N VAL A 137 -5.16 0.23 1.87
CA VAL A 137 -6.14 1.34 1.94
C VAL A 137 -5.39 2.64 2.23
N ILE A 138 -5.30 3.55 1.26
CA ILE A 138 -4.64 4.84 1.41
C ILE A 138 -5.64 5.93 1.76
N ASN A 139 -5.47 6.61 2.90
CA ASN A 139 -6.21 7.84 3.18
C ASN A 139 -5.57 9.02 2.43
N THR A 140 -6.35 9.68 1.59
CA THR A 140 -5.91 10.76 0.70
C THR A 140 -6.38 12.14 1.15
N ALA A 141 -7.00 12.26 2.33
CA ALA A 141 -7.49 13.54 2.85
C ALA A 141 -6.39 14.62 2.96
N ASP A 142 -5.15 14.20 3.26
CA ASP A 142 -4.02 15.10 3.49
C ASP A 142 -3.16 15.34 2.25
N PHE A 143 -3.53 14.73 1.13
CA PHE A 143 -2.79 14.90 -0.11
C PHE A 143 -3.13 16.27 -0.70
N MET A 144 -2.10 17.04 -1.02
CA MET A 144 -2.29 18.30 -1.71
C MET A 144 -2.75 18.06 -3.15
N MET A 145 -3.89 18.64 -3.53
CA MET A 145 -4.39 18.59 -4.91
C MET A 145 -3.34 19.13 -5.89
N ASN A 146 -3.24 18.50 -7.07
CA ASN A 146 -2.29 18.81 -8.14
C ASN A 146 -0.81 18.73 -7.71
N THR A 147 -0.52 18.03 -6.61
CA THR A 147 0.83 17.76 -6.12
C THR A 147 1.10 16.27 -6.20
N THR A 148 2.32 15.93 -6.64
CA THR A 148 2.80 14.56 -6.59
C THR A 148 3.24 14.21 -5.18
N HIS A 149 2.83 13.03 -4.74
CA HIS A 149 3.23 12.42 -3.49
C HIS A 149 3.97 11.14 -3.83
N LYS A 150 5.08 10.91 -3.15
CA LYS A 150 5.84 9.67 -3.31
C LYS A 150 5.49 8.75 -2.15
N CYS A 151 4.96 7.58 -2.45
CA CYS A 151 4.52 6.59 -1.48
C CYS A 151 5.55 5.47 -1.45
N TYR A 152 6.25 5.32 -0.32
CA TYR A 152 7.30 4.33 -0.12
C TYR A 152 6.76 3.14 0.71
N LEU A 153 6.97 1.93 0.22
CA LEU A 153 6.89 0.70 1.00
C LEU A 153 7.92 0.78 2.13
N ALA A 154 7.45 0.51 3.34
CA ALA A 154 8.22 0.63 4.55
C ALA A 154 7.94 -0.56 5.48
N LEU A 155 8.92 -0.88 6.34
CA LEU A 155 8.79 -1.89 7.39
C LEU A 155 8.90 -1.21 8.76
N ARG A 156 7.75 -1.07 9.42
CA ARG A 156 7.60 -0.51 10.76
C ARG A 156 7.78 -1.61 11.81
N PRO A 157 8.64 -1.45 12.82
CA PRO A 157 8.69 -2.36 13.96
C PRO A 157 7.36 -2.38 14.73
N THR A 158 6.93 -3.55 15.19
CA THR A 158 5.75 -3.68 16.06
C THR A 158 6.03 -3.10 17.44
N SER A 159 4.98 -2.64 18.13
CA SER A 159 5.10 -2.15 19.52
C SER A 159 5.53 -3.24 20.50
N GLU A 160 5.27 -4.51 20.19
CA GLU A 160 5.60 -5.66 21.04
C GLU A 160 7.06 -6.09 20.90
N ASN A 161 7.66 -5.94 19.71
CA ASN A 161 9.03 -6.35 19.44
C ASN A 161 9.63 -5.56 18.27
N GLU A 162 10.77 -4.89 18.51
CA GLU A 162 11.50 -4.09 17.52
C GLU A 162 12.05 -4.90 16.34
N ASN A 163 12.11 -6.23 16.46
CA ASN A 163 12.58 -7.15 15.42
C ASN A 163 11.44 -7.83 14.65
N ILE A 164 10.19 -7.58 15.04
CA ILE A 164 9.00 -8.01 14.29
C ILE A 164 8.49 -6.78 13.57
N TYR A 165 8.28 -6.92 12.25
CA TYR A 165 7.92 -5.80 11.40
C TYR A 165 6.50 -5.97 10.85
N MET A 166 5.86 -4.83 10.59
CA MET A 166 4.63 -4.69 9.82
C MET A 166 4.93 -3.86 8.58
N ILE A 167 4.24 -4.17 7.50
CA ILE A 167 4.31 -3.36 6.28
C ILE A 167 3.48 -2.09 6.44
N ASP A 168 4.00 -0.97 5.96
CA ASP A 168 3.38 0.35 5.99
C ASP A 168 3.68 1.10 4.67
N LEU A 169 2.97 2.20 4.42
CA LEU A 169 3.36 3.20 3.42
C LEU A 169 3.72 4.53 4.08
N VAL A 170 4.93 4.98 3.82
CA VAL A 170 5.37 6.34 4.17
C VAL A 170 5.17 7.24 2.96
N VAL A 171 4.44 8.33 3.14
CA VAL A 171 4.05 9.27 2.08
C VAL A 171 4.83 10.57 2.23
N GLU A 172 5.61 10.90 1.23
CA GLU A 172 6.35 12.15 1.10
C GLU A 172 5.62 13.09 0.14
N ASN A 173 5.41 14.34 0.57
CA ASN A 173 4.96 15.39 -0.32
C ASN A 173 6.15 15.92 -1.14
N THR A 174 6.18 15.72 -2.46
CA THR A 174 7.37 16.08 -3.25
C THR A 174 7.54 17.59 -3.46
N LYS A 175 6.58 18.41 -3.03
CA LYS A 175 6.66 19.87 -3.13
C LYS A 175 7.25 20.48 -1.86
N THR A 176 6.90 19.96 -0.69
CA THR A 176 7.39 20.46 0.61
C THR A 176 8.51 19.61 1.20
N ASN A 177 8.68 18.39 0.70
CA ASN A 177 9.53 17.33 1.26
C ASN A 177 9.11 16.88 2.67
N ASP A 178 7.87 17.17 3.07
CA ASP A 178 7.33 16.71 4.34
C ASP A 178 6.87 15.25 4.24
N ILE A 179 7.15 14.47 5.29
CA ILE A 179 6.53 13.16 5.48
C ILE A 179 5.14 13.36 6.09
N LEU A 180 4.09 13.03 5.34
CA LEU A 180 2.71 13.23 5.78
C LEU A 180 2.34 12.36 7.00
N ASN A 181 2.95 11.18 7.12
CA ASN A 181 2.79 10.31 8.29
C ASN A 181 3.32 10.96 9.59
N ALA A 182 4.21 11.97 9.48
CA ALA A 182 4.79 12.68 10.62
C ALA A 182 3.91 13.80 11.19
N GLY A 183 2.74 14.04 10.57
CA GLY A 183 1.84 15.17 10.83
C GLY A 183 1.75 15.62 12.30
N SER A 184 2.16 16.87 12.51
CA SER A 184 2.15 17.66 13.75
C SER A 184 0.77 18.25 14.07
N GLY A 185 -0.28 17.43 14.07
CA GLY A 185 -1.62 17.87 14.43
C GLY A 185 -1.90 17.66 15.91
N GLU A 186 -1.67 18.67 16.76
CA GLU A 186 -2.58 18.84 17.90
C GLU A 186 -3.95 19.12 17.30
N THR A 187 -4.82 18.11 17.18
CA THR A 187 -6.24 18.45 17.06
C THR A 187 -6.63 19.07 18.39
N GLU A 188 -7.07 20.33 18.39
CA GLU A 188 -7.85 20.86 19.51
C GLU A 188 -8.99 19.87 19.80
N GLY A 189 -8.91 19.14 20.92
CA GLY A 189 -9.89 18.11 21.29
C GLY A 189 -9.34 16.71 21.58
N GLY A 190 -8.02 16.46 21.46
CA GLY A 190 -7.43 15.18 21.88
C GLY A 190 -7.77 13.99 20.96
N ILE A 191 -8.11 14.25 19.70
CA ILE A 191 -8.25 13.21 18.67
C ILE A 191 -6.83 12.93 18.17
N GLU A 192 -6.33 11.70 18.31
CA GLU A 192 -5.02 11.37 17.74
C GLU A 192 -4.97 11.74 16.25
N PRO A 193 -3.80 12.15 15.73
CA PRO A 193 -3.65 12.40 14.31
C PRO A 193 -4.23 11.20 13.54
N GLN A 194 -5.17 11.43 12.62
CA GLN A 194 -5.68 10.42 11.67
C GLN A 194 -4.58 9.78 10.78
N PHE A 195 -3.31 10.14 11.03
CA PHE A 195 -2.12 10.09 10.19
C PHE A 195 -1.17 8.92 10.50
N ARG A 196 -1.39 8.13 11.56
CA ARG A 196 -0.42 7.08 11.96
C ARG A 196 -0.39 5.85 11.06
N ASP A 197 -1.48 5.56 10.36
CA ASP A 197 -1.60 4.41 9.45
C ASP A 197 -2.27 4.88 8.15
N MET A 198 -1.53 5.65 7.36
CA MET A 198 -2.02 6.15 6.07
C MET A 198 -2.31 5.02 5.09
N ALA A 199 -1.69 3.85 5.28
CA ALA A 199 -1.91 2.66 4.48
C ALA A 199 -2.10 1.43 5.35
N ARG A 200 -3.18 0.69 5.12
CA ARG A 200 -3.43 -0.57 5.83
C ARG A 200 -3.35 -1.77 4.89
N PRO A 201 -2.50 -2.76 5.16
CA PRO A 201 -2.38 -3.92 4.29
C PRO A 201 -3.59 -4.85 4.45
N VAL A 202 -4.07 -5.37 3.33
CA VAL A 202 -5.22 -6.28 3.26
C VAL A 202 -4.94 -7.34 2.20
N PRO A 203 -5.28 -8.63 2.38
CA PRO A 203 -5.50 -9.31 3.64
C PRO A 203 -4.19 -9.38 4.46
N PRO A 204 -4.27 -9.73 5.76
CA PRO A 204 -5.48 -10.17 6.48
C PRO A 204 -6.52 -9.06 6.58
N PHE A 205 -7.79 -9.40 6.37
CA PHE A 205 -8.89 -8.47 6.55
C PHE A 205 -9.11 -8.20 8.05
N GLY A 206 -9.67 -7.03 8.38
CA GLY A 206 -10.02 -6.66 9.74
C GLY A 206 -8.80 -6.43 10.66
N GLN A 207 -7.63 -6.15 10.08
CA GLN A 207 -6.44 -5.78 10.86
C GLN A 207 -6.75 -4.67 11.86
N GLU A 208 -6.28 -4.87 13.08
CA GLU A 208 -6.40 -3.93 14.20
C GLU A 208 -7.85 -3.56 14.55
N GLY A 209 -8.82 -4.37 14.12
CA GLY A 209 -10.25 -4.07 14.31
C GLY A 209 -10.74 -2.87 13.51
N HIS A 210 -9.98 -2.43 12.50
CA HIS A 210 -10.30 -1.21 11.76
C HIS A 210 -11.33 -1.48 10.67
N LEU A 211 -12.50 -0.82 10.75
CA LEU A 211 -13.63 -1.05 9.83
C LEU A 211 -13.25 -0.92 8.35
N SER A 212 -12.26 -0.08 8.00
CA SER A 212 -11.84 0.11 6.60
C SER A 212 -11.12 -1.09 5.98
N THR A 213 -10.61 -2.03 6.78
CA THR A 213 -9.90 -3.22 6.29
C THR A 213 -10.80 -4.45 6.27
N GLU A 214 -12.10 -4.32 6.56
CA GLU A 214 -13.07 -5.41 6.45
C GLU A 214 -13.26 -5.85 4.99
N ALA A 215 -13.40 -7.16 4.76
CA ALA A 215 -13.55 -7.75 3.43
C ALA A 215 -14.75 -7.21 2.64
N THR A 216 -15.78 -6.72 3.33
CA THR A 216 -16.97 -6.08 2.75
C THR A 216 -16.65 -4.79 2.00
N ASN A 217 -15.54 -4.13 2.29
CA ASN A 217 -15.13 -2.90 1.60
C ASN A 217 -14.36 -3.17 0.29
N PHE A 218 -13.97 -4.41 0.00
CA PHE A 218 -13.15 -4.74 -1.17
C PHE A 218 -13.99 -5.56 -2.17
N GLY A 219 -14.83 -4.86 -2.91
CA GLY A 219 -15.73 -5.41 -3.91
C GLY A 219 -14.98 -6.14 -5.02
N LEU A 220 -13.86 -5.60 -5.49
CA LEU A 220 -13.01 -6.26 -6.48
C LEU A 220 -12.48 -7.60 -5.95
N LEU A 221 -11.90 -7.65 -4.75
CA LEU A 221 -11.44 -8.92 -4.17
C LEU A 221 -12.60 -9.91 -3.98
N GLY A 222 -13.74 -9.41 -3.51
CA GLY A 222 -14.96 -10.20 -3.37
C GLY A 222 -15.44 -10.81 -4.68
N SER A 223 -15.42 -10.06 -5.79
CA SER A 223 -15.79 -10.55 -7.12
C SER A 223 -14.82 -11.60 -7.66
N LEU A 224 -13.55 -11.55 -7.25
CA LEU A 224 -12.51 -12.52 -7.61
C LEU A 224 -12.50 -13.75 -6.68
N GLY A 225 -13.36 -13.80 -5.67
CA GLY A 225 -13.38 -14.87 -4.67
C GLY A 225 -12.19 -14.87 -3.72
N ILE A 226 -11.47 -13.75 -3.62
CA ILE A 226 -10.33 -13.57 -2.74
C ILE A 226 -10.85 -13.11 -1.37
N ASN A 227 -10.63 -13.93 -0.34
CA ASN A 227 -11.02 -13.68 1.05
C ASN A 227 -9.85 -13.90 2.01
#